data_AF-A0A0F9SQN9-F1
#
_entry.id   AF-A0A0F9SQN9-F1
#
_cell.length_a   1.000
_cell.length_b   1.000
_cell.length_c   1.000
_cell.angle_alpha   90.00
_cell.angle_beta   90.00
_cell.angle_gamma   90.00
#
_symmetry.space_group_name_H-M   'P 1'
#
loop_
_entity.id
_entity.type
_entity.pdbx_description
1 polymer ?
#
loop_
_entity_poly.entity_id
_entity_poly.type
_entity_poly.pdbx_seq_one_letter_code
_entity_poly.pdbx_strand_id
1 'polypeptide(L)'
;MLGVNAQGWVTDFLSTPQNHIANTIGSALASRISKAIDEGNPFHVYMVLPVHPEGTLNTPNIMHQIHLTMQSLVFGEKSLIKNIQRHMALRAFIDRGNSPEAAAKRMNNIDPRSNRPLFEQQDWSKYLTLLNLRTWGELSGKVVTEQIYVHSKLLIADDRVAILGSANINDRSLLGSRDSELAVVVRDSSAINVALDGVTPSQVSKAVYELRVALWKKHFGLSLTGNSKVQPASELIGCWNTPAAEITWQKIQAVAKKNIEYYEAVFNFIPQDTSQVQIEITPSMRSFPNGFPAPVWPTWAYRDLEDLRLGGLLAAPMPHELRFWRTKSQMVPEAYGKPIGAQGFICQLPTKWTRGENNDSGLNLKTVAKLMQKKQPSAFDATNNQREQA
;
A
#
# COMPACT_ATOMS: atom_id res chain seq x y z
N MET A 1 1.31 19.05 -26.88
CA MET A 1 2.63 19.16 -27.54
C MET A 1 3.42 17.91 -27.18
N LEU A 2 3.85 17.17 -28.18
CA LEU A 2 4.31 15.78 -28.12
C LEU A 2 5.58 15.62 -27.26
N GLY A 3 5.41 15.03 -26.08
CA GLY A 3 6.47 14.44 -25.25
C GLY A 3 5.97 13.09 -24.75
N VAL A 4 5.51 12.26 -25.68
CA VAL A 4 4.87 10.98 -25.41
C VAL A 4 5.97 9.94 -25.25
N ASN A 5 5.93 9.24 -24.12
CA ASN A 5 6.75 8.09 -23.74
C ASN A 5 6.93 7.06 -24.88
N ALA A 6 7.88 7.32 -25.79
CA ALA A 6 8.34 6.40 -26.82
C ALA A 6 8.99 5.13 -26.23
N GLN A 7 9.21 5.09 -24.91
CA GLN A 7 9.70 3.94 -24.15
C GLN A 7 8.65 2.85 -23.90
N GLY A 8 7.34 3.14 -24.02
CA GLY A 8 6.27 2.16 -23.75
C GLY A 8 5.90 1.27 -24.94
N TRP A 9 6.17 1.70 -26.17
CA TRP A 9 5.75 0.99 -27.39
C TRP A 9 6.71 -0.12 -27.83
N VAL A 10 7.98 -0.06 -27.40
CA VAL A 10 9.02 -1.01 -27.82
C VAL A 10 9.03 -2.29 -26.97
N THR A 11 8.35 -2.29 -25.82
CA THR A 11 8.33 -3.36 -24.82
C THR A 11 7.29 -4.47 -25.01
N ASP A 12 6.41 -4.38 -26.02
CA ASP A 12 5.27 -5.31 -26.17
C ASP A 12 5.62 -6.69 -26.79
N PHE A 13 6.79 -6.85 -27.43
CA PHE A 13 7.00 -7.94 -28.40
C PHE A 13 7.78 -9.18 -27.92
N LEU A 14 8.38 -9.23 -26.71
CA LEU A 14 9.36 -10.28 -26.36
C LEU A 14 9.23 -10.98 -24.97
N SER A 15 8.01 -11.23 -24.46
CA SER A 15 7.77 -12.04 -23.23
C SER A 15 6.40 -12.72 -23.25
N THR A 16 6.35 -13.94 -22.71
CA THR A 16 5.09 -14.63 -22.42
C THR A 16 4.32 -13.89 -21.32
N PRO A 17 3.02 -13.64 -21.51
CA PRO A 17 2.19 -13.00 -20.49
C PRO A 17 2.16 -13.83 -19.21
N GLN A 18 2.34 -13.19 -18.06
CA GLN A 18 2.17 -13.86 -16.77
C GLN A 18 0.68 -13.89 -16.40
N ASN A 19 0.16 -15.04 -15.98
CA ASN A 19 -1.27 -15.19 -15.68
C ASN A 19 -1.61 -14.99 -14.18
N HIS A 20 -0.61 -14.91 -13.30
CA HIS A 20 -0.79 -14.79 -11.84
C HIS A 20 0.47 -14.23 -11.18
N ILE A 21 0.37 -13.63 -9.99
CA ILE A 21 1.55 -13.17 -9.21
C ILE A 21 2.37 -14.39 -8.75
N ALA A 22 3.69 -14.38 -8.97
CA ALA A 22 4.56 -15.53 -8.77
C ALA A 22 5.40 -15.47 -7.49
N ASN A 23 5.80 -14.28 -7.01
CA ASN A 23 6.56 -14.15 -5.77
C ASN A 23 5.74 -14.62 -4.55
N THR A 24 6.44 -15.13 -3.54
CA THR A 24 5.83 -15.79 -2.38
C THR A 24 5.89 -14.95 -1.10
N ILE A 25 6.24 -13.66 -1.18
CA ILE A 25 6.39 -12.83 0.03
C ILE A 25 5.07 -12.71 0.80
N GLY A 26 3.96 -12.47 0.10
CA GLY A 26 2.64 -12.38 0.72
C GLY A 26 2.20 -13.68 1.39
N SER A 27 2.44 -14.84 0.76
CA SER A 27 2.09 -16.14 1.32
C SER A 27 3.01 -16.55 2.47
N ALA A 28 4.31 -16.26 2.39
CA ALA A 28 5.26 -16.48 3.47
C ALA A 28 4.90 -15.64 4.72
N LEU A 29 4.53 -14.38 4.53
CA LEU A 29 4.08 -13.51 5.63
C LEU A 29 2.78 -14.02 6.26
N ALA A 30 1.79 -14.40 5.46
CA ALA A 30 0.56 -15.00 5.95
C ALA A 30 0.83 -16.29 6.75
N SER A 31 1.67 -17.18 6.24
CA SER A 31 2.07 -18.42 6.92
C SER A 31 2.78 -18.15 8.24
N ARG A 32 3.65 -17.14 8.31
CA ARG A 32 4.33 -16.76 9.56
C ARG A 32 3.35 -16.21 10.60
N ILE A 33 2.35 -15.42 10.20
CA ILE A 33 1.28 -14.93 11.08
C ILE A 33 0.42 -16.10 11.55
N SER A 34 0.02 -17.00 10.65
CA SER A 34 -0.71 -18.24 10.99
C SER A 34 0.00 -19.05 12.08
N LYS A 35 1.32 -19.23 11.94
CA LYS A 35 2.13 -19.91 12.96
C LYS A 35 2.09 -19.20 14.32
N ALA A 36 2.16 -17.87 14.33
CA ALA A 36 2.06 -17.12 15.58
C ALA A 36 0.68 -17.26 16.25
N ILE A 37 -0.40 -17.28 15.45
CA ILE A 37 -1.77 -17.55 15.93
C ILE A 37 -1.85 -18.93 16.58
N ASP A 38 -1.28 -19.96 15.95
CA ASP A 38 -1.32 -21.33 16.46
C ASP A 38 -0.55 -21.51 17.76
N GLU A 39 0.56 -20.81 17.89
CA GLU A 39 1.44 -20.84 19.07
C GLU A 39 0.97 -19.92 20.20
N GLY A 40 0.06 -18.97 19.94
CA GLY A 40 -0.33 -17.93 20.90
C GLY A 40 0.79 -16.95 21.24
N ASN A 41 1.82 -16.85 20.38
CA ASN A 41 3.00 -16.02 20.63
C ASN A 41 2.74 -14.55 20.28
N PRO A 42 3.24 -13.58 21.07
CA PRO A 42 3.24 -12.17 20.68
C PRO A 42 3.94 -11.98 19.34
N PHE A 43 3.19 -11.57 18.32
CA PHE A 43 3.71 -11.34 16.98
C PHE A 43 2.91 -10.24 16.31
N HIS A 44 3.62 -9.28 15.72
CA HIS A 44 2.97 -8.18 15.02
C HIS A 44 3.79 -7.74 13.81
N VAL A 45 3.09 -7.37 12.75
CA VAL A 45 3.68 -6.90 11.50
C VAL A 45 3.29 -5.44 11.27
N TYR A 46 4.26 -4.58 11.07
CA TYR A 46 4.04 -3.20 10.62
C TYR A 46 4.42 -3.09 9.15
N MET A 47 3.49 -2.61 8.32
CA MET A 47 3.71 -2.41 6.90
C MET A 47 3.42 -0.95 6.55
N VAL A 48 4.45 -0.22 6.13
CA VAL A 48 4.36 1.19 5.72
C VAL A 48 4.50 1.24 4.20
N LEU A 49 3.46 1.70 3.52
CA LEU A 49 3.38 1.79 2.06
C LEU A 49 3.13 3.24 1.64
N PRO A 50 3.48 3.63 0.39
CA PRO A 50 2.87 4.82 -0.16
C PRO A 50 1.36 4.57 -0.30
N VAL A 51 0.53 5.59 -0.08
CA VAL A 51 -0.93 5.42 -0.19
C VAL A 51 -1.34 5.10 -1.64
N HIS A 52 -0.61 5.66 -2.61
CA HIS A 52 -0.65 5.28 -4.01
C HIS A 52 0.75 5.43 -4.64
N PRO A 53 1.07 4.71 -5.73
CA PRO A 53 2.34 4.87 -6.45
C PRO A 53 2.56 6.29 -6.96
N GLU A 54 3.81 6.66 -7.24
CA GLU A 54 4.16 7.96 -7.80
C GLU A 54 3.45 8.20 -9.14
N GLY A 55 2.74 9.32 -9.26
CA GLY A 55 1.98 9.68 -10.45
C GLY A 55 0.56 10.12 -10.12
N THR A 56 -0.17 10.54 -11.15
CA THR A 56 -1.55 11.01 -10.99
C THR A 56 -2.53 9.84 -10.95
N LEU A 57 -3.58 9.95 -10.14
CA LEU A 57 -4.63 8.93 -10.02
C LEU A 57 -5.44 8.72 -11.31
N ASN A 58 -5.29 9.57 -12.32
CA ASN A 58 -5.91 9.43 -13.65
C ASN A 58 -5.00 8.74 -14.68
N THR A 59 -3.88 8.16 -14.23
CA THR A 59 -2.97 7.41 -15.10
C THR A 59 -3.30 5.91 -15.01
N PRO A 60 -3.65 5.22 -16.12
CA PRO A 60 -4.05 3.80 -16.09
C PRO A 60 -3.03 2.85 -15.42
N ASN A 61 -1.73 3.11 -15.59
CA ASN A 61 -0.68 2.32 -14.94
C ASN A 61 -0.66 2.49 -13.41
N ILE A 62 -1.04 3.67 -12.91
CA ILE A 62 -1.13 3.96 -11.47
C ILE A 62 -2.38 3.29 -10.90
N MET A 63 -3.52 3.44 -11.58
CA MET A 63 -4.78 2.78 -11.22
C MET A 63 -4.63 1.26 -11.14
N HIS A 64 -3.95 0.64 -12.11
CA HIS A 64 -3.71 -0.79 -12.10
C HIS A 64 -2.72 -1.23 -11.00
N GLN A 65 -1.69 -0.43 -10.69
CA GLN A 65 -0.82 -0.73 -9.54
C GLN A 65 -1.57 -0.64 -8.21
N ILE A 66 -2.47 0.33 -8.06
CA ILE A 66 -3.38 0.42 -6.89
C ILE A 66 -4.26 -0.83 -6.85
N HIS A 67 -4.83 -1.25 -7.99
CA HIS A 67 -5.64 -2.47 -8.09
C HIS A 67 -4.85 -3.70 -7.60
N LEU A 68 -3.66 -3.97 -8.14
CA LEU A 68 -2.84 -5.11 -7.73
C LEU A 68 -2.43 -5.04 -6.25
N THR A 69 -2.15 -3.85 -5.73
CA THR A 69 -1.85 -3.64 -4.30
C THR A 69 -3.05 -4.03 -3.44
N MET A 70 -4.25 -3.54 -3.79
CA MET A 70 -5.47 -3.86 -3.05
C MET A 70 -5.88 -5.33 -3.20
N GLN A 71 -5.67 -5.96 -4.37
CA GLN A 71 -5.89 -7.40 -4.54
C GLN A 71 -4.93 -8.22 -3.65
N SER A 72 -3.67 -7.79 -3.55
CA SER A 72 -2.66 -8.49 -2.74
C SER A 72 -2.89 -8.33 -1.23
N LEU A 73 -3.35 -7.16 -0.78
CA LEU A 73 -3.54 -6.86 0.64
C LEU A 73 -4.92 -7.21 1.16
N VAL A 74 -5.99 -6.84 0.44
CA VAL A 74 -7.36 -6.83 0.96
C VAL A 74 -8.35 -7.65 0.14
N PHE A 75 -8.57 -7.31 -1.12
CA PHE A 75 -9.76 -7.73 -1.87
C PHE A 75 -9.62 -9.11 -2.52
N GLY A 76 -8.41 -9.47 -2.95
CA GLY A 76 -8.17 -10.72 -3.67
C GLY A 76 -8.51 -11.92 -2.81
N GLU A 77 -8.96 -13.01 -3.43
CA GLU A 77 -9.35 -14.22 -2.70
C GLU A 77 -8.22 -14.74 -1.80
N LYS A 78 -6.97 -14.64 -2.27
CA LYS A 78 -5.76 -15.03 -1.54
C LYS A 78 -4.99 -13.84 -0.96
N SER A 79 -5.68 -12.72 -0.70
CA SER A 79 -5.06 -11.53 -0.12
C SER A 79 -4.48 -11.81 1.28
N LEU A 80 -3.50 -11.02 1.69
CA LEU A 80 -2.87 -11.14 3.00
C LEU A 80 -3.90 -11.11 4.13
N ILE A 81 -4.80 -10.11 4.14
CA ILE A 81 -5.84 -9.97 5.17
C ILE A 81 -6.76 -11.19 5.19
N LYS A 82 -7.27 -11.63 4.03
CA LYS A 82 -8.20 -12.77 4.00
C LYS A 82 -7.53 -14.07 4.46
N ASN A 83 -6.23 -14.26 4.19
CA ASN A 83 -5.50 -15.41 4.70
C ASN A 83 -5.34 -15.37 6.23
N ILE A 84 -5.00 -14.21 6.80
CA ILE A 84 -4.94 -14.02 8.26
C ILE A 84 -6.31 -14.31 8.89
N GLN A 85 -7.37 -13.71 8.34
CA GLN A 85 -8.74 -13.87 8.81
C GLN A 85 -9.23 -15.32 8.74
N ARG A 86 -8.95 -16.04 7.65
CA ARG A 86 -9.25 -17.47 7.54
C ARG A 86 -8.56 -18.29 8.61
N HIS A 87 -7.27 -18.04 8.85
CA HIS A 87 -6.52 -18.77 9.87
C HIS A 87 -7.04 -18.49 11.28
N MET A 88 -7.34 -17.22 11.58
CA MET A 88 -7.98 -16.83 12.85
C MET A 88 -9.33 -17.53 13.05
N ALA A 89 -10.17 -17.56 12.02
CA ALA A 89 -11.48 -18.20 12.09
C ALA A 89 -11.37 -19.71 12.25
N LEU A 90 -10.47 -20.34 11.49
CA LEU A 90 -10.16 -21.76 11.59
C LEU A 90 -9.76 -22.11 13.03
N ARG A 91 -8.79 -21.37 13.59
CA ARG A 91 -8.32 -21.57 14.96
C ARG A 91 -9.45 -21.37 15.98
N ALA A 92 -10.22 -20.29 15.85
CA ALA A 92 -11.34 -20.00 16.75
C ALA A 92 -12.42 -21.10 16.75
N PHE A 93 -12.68 -21.76 15.61
CA PHE A 93 -13.61 -22.89 15.58
C PHE A 93 -13.00 -24.16 16.18
N ILE A 94 -11.72 -24.43 15.93
CA ILE A 94 -11.01 -25.58 16.54
C ILE A 94 -10.99 -25.44 18.06
N ASP A 95 -10.68 -24.26 18.58
CA ASP A 95 -10.68 -23.99 20.03
C ASP A 95 -12.08 -24.14 20.66
N ARG A 96 -13.15 -24.03 19.85
CA ARG A 96 -14.55 -24.32 20.25
C ARG A 96 -14.94 -25.80 20.09
N GLY A 97 -13.99 -26.69 19.83
CA GLY A 97 -14.20 -28.14 19.73
C GLY A 97 -14.61 -28.67 18.35
N ASN A 98 -14.46 -27.88 17.28
CA ASN A 98 -14.71 -28.38 15.92
C ASN A 98 -13.51 -29.19 15.42
N SER A 99 -13.75 -30.25 14.64
CA SER A 99 -12.65 -30.88 13.87
C SER A 99 -12.10 -29.88 12.85
N PRO A 100 -10.83 -30.03 12.41
CA PRO A 100 -10.24 -29.16 11.38
C PRO A 100 -11.09 -29.07 10.11
N GLU A 101 -11.70 -30.18 9.66
CA GLU A 101 -12.55 -30.23 8.47
C GLU A 101 -13.88 -29.48 8.69
N ALA A 102 -14.48 -29.65 9.86
CA ALA A 102 -15.71 -28.95 10.23
C ALA A 102 -15.47 -27.44 10.36
N ALA A 103 -14.34 -27.04 10.95
CA ALA A 103 -13.91 -25.65 11.07
C ALA A 103 -13.68 -25.00 9.69
N ALA A 104 -12.98 -25.71 8.79
CA ALA A 104 -12.73 -25.25 7.43
C ALA A 104 -14.02 -25.04 6.60
N LYS A 105 -15.04 -25.88 6.81
CA LYS A 105 -16.36 -25.67 6.20
C LYS A 105 -17.07 -24.47 6.83
N ARG A 106 -17.15 -24.43 8.16
CA ARG A 106 -17.90 -23.40 8.90
C ARG A 106 -17.37 -21.99 8.65
N MET A 107 -16.06 -21.79 8.57
CA MET A 107 -15.49 -20.45 8.36
C MET A 107 -15.93 -19.78 7.04
N ASN A 108 -16.35 -20.57 6.05
CA ASN A 108 -16.82 -20.07 4.75
C ASN A 108 -18.33 -19.82 4.71
N ASN A 109 -19.09 -20.19 5.75
CA ASN A 109 -20.53 -19.89 5.81
C ASN A 109 -20.75 -18.37 5.80
N ILE A 110 -21.88 -17.94 5.25
CA ILE A 110 -22.26 -16.53 5.19
C ILE A 110 -22.84 -16.10 6.54
N ASP A 111 -22.31 -15.00 7.08
CA ASP A 111 -22.90 -14.27 8.19
C ASP A 111 -24.12 -13.48 7.67
N PRO A 112 -25.34 -13.74 8.19
CA PRO A 112 -26.56 -13.08 7.72
C PRO A 112 -26.58 -11.57 8.00
N ARG A 113 -25.76 -11.06 8.93
CA ARG A 113 -25.73 -9.63 9.28
C ARG A 113 -24.92 -8.81 8.28
N SER A 114 -23.82 -9.37 7.81
CA SER A 114 -22.87 -8.70 6.92
C SER A 114 -22.98 -9.17 5.46
N ASN A 115 -23.69 -10.27 5.21
CA ASN A 115 -23.74 -10.98 3.93
C ASN A 115 -22.33 -11.32 3.39
N ARG A 116 -21.43 -11.73 4.29
CA ARG A 116 -20.03 -12.07 3.99
C ARG A 116 -19.62 -13.36 4.69
N PRO A 117 -18.56 -14.04 4.22
CA PRO A 117 -18.02 -15.21 4.92
C PRO A 117 -17.68 -14.92 6.39
N LEU A 118 -17.94 -15.88 7.27
CA LEU A 118 -17.68 -15.75 8.71
C LEU A 118 -16.22 -15.42 9.02
N PHE A 119 -15.28 -15.88 8.20
CA PHE A 119 -13.88 -15.53 8.39
C PHE A 119 -13.62 -14.02 8.27
N GLU A 120 -14.36 -13.29 7.43
CA GLU A 120 -14.16 -11.84 7.26
C GLU A 120 -14.54 -11.02 8.51
N GLN A 121 -15.15 -11.64 9.52
CA GLN A 121 -15.45 -11.02 10.81
C GLN A 121 -14.26 -11.02 11.78
N GLN A 122 -13.18 -11.74 11.46
CA GLN A 122 -12.01 -11.80 12.33
C GLN A 122 -11.23 -10.48 12.28
N ASP A 123 -10.81 -10.03 13.45
CA ASP A 123 -10.01 -8.82 13.63
C ASP A 123 -8.53 -9.07 13.33
N TRP A 124 -8.19 -9.01 12.04
CA TRP A 124 -6.82 -9.17 11.54
C TRP A 124 -5.85 -8.11 12.07
N SER A 125 -6.36 -6.97 12.56
CA SER A 125 -5.53 -5.85 13.01
C SER A 125 -4.67 -6.20 14.24
N LYS A 126 -5.00 -7.28 14.95
CA LYS A 126 -4.19 -7.84 16.04
C LYS A 126 -2.78 -8.26 15.60
N TYR A 127 -2.61 -8.65 14.34
CA TYR A 127 -1.35 -9.19 13.82
C TYR A 127 -0.70 -8.30 12.75
N LEU A 128 -1.44 -7.35 12.19
CA LEU A 128 -0.98 -6.54 11.05
C LEU A 128 -1.46 -5.09 11.21
N THR A 129 -0.53 -4.16 11.12
CA THR A 129 -0.79 -2.71 11.07
C THR A 129 -0.36 -2.18 9.70
N LEU A 130 -1.33 -1.72 8.91
CA LEU A 130 -1.12 -1.11 7.59
C LEU A 130 -1.10 0.42 7.71
N LEU A 131 0.01 1.03 7.32
CA LEU A 131 0.26 2.46 7.43
C LEU A 131 0.64 3.05 6.07
N ASN A 132 0.37 4.34 5.93
CA ASN A 132 1.05 5.22 4.98
C ASN A 132 1.60 6.44 5.73
N LEU A 133 2.30 7.31 5.01
CA LEU A 133 2.82 8.54 5.58
C LEU A 133 2.21 9.76 4.88
N ARG A 134 1.82 10.78 5.64
CA ARG A 134 1.25 12.03 5.11
C ARG A 134 1.70 13.23 5.93
N THR A 135 1.83 14.37 5.26
CA THR A 135 2.08 15.67 5.88
C THR A 135 1.17 16.76 5.30
N TRP A 136 1.19 17.93 5.94
CA TRP A 136 0.61 19.15 5.42
C TRP A 136 1.56 20.33 5.60
N GLY A 137 1.26 21.42 4.90
CA GLY A 137 1.99 22.67 4.99
C GLY A 137 1.18 23.84 4.44
N GLU A 138 1.84 24.98 4.30
CA GLU A 138 1.27 26.17 3.67
C GLU A 138 2.13 26.58 2.49
N LEU A 139 1.52 26.75 1.31
CA LEU A 139 2.16 27.25 0.10
C LEU A 139 1.43 28.53 -0.34
N SER A 140 2.13 29.66 -0.36
CA SER A 140 1.54 30.97 -0.68
C SER A 140 0.28 31.30 0.13
N GLY A 141 0.32 30.98 1.44
CA GLY A 141 -0.80 31.21 2.36
C GLY A 141 -1.97 30.21 2.24
N LYS A 142 -1.85 29.19 1.38
CA LYS A 142 -2.87 28.14 1.20
C LYS A 142 -2.42 26.85 1.88
N VAL A 143 -3.32 26.24 2.64
CA VAL A 143 -3.05 24.94 3.24
C VAL A 143 -3.07 23.86 2.16
N VAL A 144 -2.03 23.02 2.17
CA VAL A 144 -1.86 21.91 1.23
C VAL A 144 -1.49 20.63 2.00
N THR A 145 -1.82 19.47 1.45
CA THR A 145 -1.38 18.17 1.95
C THR A 145 -0.80 17.33 0.83
N GLU A 146 0.17 16.48 1.15
CA GLU A 146 0.66 15.44 0.25
C GLU A 146 1.10 14.21 1.07
N GLN A 147 1.04 13.03 0.46
CA GLN A 147 1.68 11.85 1.01
C GLN A 147 3.20 12.07 1.12
N ILE A 148 3.82 11.51 2.15
CA ILE A 148 5.27 11.32 2.16
C ILE A 148 5.51 10.01 1.43
N TYR A 149 6.01 10.11 0.19
CA TYR A 149 6.15 8.93 -0.66
C TYR A 149 7.17 7.93 -0.08
N VAL A 150 6.71 6.73 0.25
CA VAL A 150 7.54 5.67 0.81
C VAL A 150 8.23 4.92 -0.33
N HIS A 151 9.42 5.38 -0.69
CA HIS A 151 10.25 4.72 -1.70
C HIS A 151 11.17 3.64 -1.11
N SER A 152 11.21 3.48 0.21
CA SER A 152 12.07 2.50 0.89
C SER A 152 11.76 1.06 0.47
N LYS A 153 12.80 0.23 0.35
CA LYS A 153 12.69 -1.23 0.29
C LYS A 153 13.48 -1.81 1.44
N LEU A 154 12.82 -1.90 2.60
CA LEU A 154 13.40 -2.26 3.88
C LEU A 154 12.51 -3.29 4.57
N LEU A 155 13.12 -4.37 5.06
CA LEU A 155 12.52 -5.34 5.96
C LEU A 155 13.37 -5.41 7.22
N ILE A 156 12.72 -5.36 8.39
CA ILE A 156 13.36 -5.59 9.70
C ILE A 156 12.61 -6.72 10.37
N ALA A 157 13.34 -7.74 10.85
CA ALA A 157 12.77 -8.86 11.60
C ALA A 157 13.45 -9.01 12.96
N ASP A 158 12.63 -9.03 14.01
CA ASP A 158 12.99 -9.27 15.42
C ASP A 158 14.11 -8.37 15.96
N ASP A 159 14.33 -7.18 15.38
CA ASP A 159 15.51 -6.34 15.59
C ASP A 159 16.86 -7.10 15.44
N ARG A 160 16.87 -8.24 14.73
CA ARG A 160 18.05 -9.12 14.55
C ARG A 160 18.63 -9.04 13.15
N VAL A 161 17.77 -8.86 12.16
CA VAL A 161 18.16 -8.80 10.76
C VAL A 161 17.41 -7.67 10.08
N ALA A 162 18.11 -6.92 9.25
CA ALA A 162 17.50 -6.01 8.29
C ALA A 162 17.90 -6.42 6.86
N ILE A 163 17.00 -6.25 5.92
CA ILE A 163 17.28 -6.34 4.49
C ILE A 163 16.94 -4.99 3.89
N LEU A 164 17.88 -4.36 3.20
CA LEU A 164 17.66 -3.11 2.49
C LEU A 164 18.27 -3.17 1.10
N GLY A 165 17.65 -2.49 0.14
CA GLY A 165 18.10 -2.53 -1.24
C GLY A 165 17.21 -1.74 -2.19
N SER A 166 17.25 -2.13 -3.45
CA SER A 166 16.43 -1.56 -4.53
C SER A 166 15.18 -2.39 -4.84
N ALA A 167 15.18 -3.69 -4.48
CA ALA A 167 14.11 -4.63 -4.82
C ALA A 167 12.77 -4.31 -4.15
N ASN A 168 11.76 -3.96 -4.95
CA ASN A 168 10.39 -3.81 -4.48
C ASN A 168 9.76 -5.18 -4.14
N ILE A 169 8.68 -5.19 -3.36
CA ILE A 169 7.87 -6.40 -3.16
C ILE A 169 6.92 -6.56 -4.36
N ASN A 170 7.47 -7.01 -5.48
CA ASN A 170 6.72 -7.37 -6.68
C ASN A 170 7.53 -8.34 -7.55
N ASP A 171 6.89 -8.97 -8.53
CA ASP A 171 7.55 -9.92 -9.42
C ASP A 171 8.62 -9.29 -10.31
N ARG A 172 8.49 -7.99 -10.62
CA ARG A 172 9.47 -7.25 -11.43
C ARG A 172 10.83 -7.21 -10.75
N SER A 173 10.86 -7.04 -9.43
CA SER A 173 12.10 -7.01 -8.65
C SER A 173 12.51 -8.39 -8.11
N LEU A 174 11.56 -9.28 -7.80
CA LEU A 174 11.87 -10.50 -7.02
C LEU A 174 12.09 -11.78 -7.84
N LEU A 175 11.72 -11.81 -9.13
CA LEU A 175 11.91 -13.03 -9.96
C LEU A 175 13.34 -13.17 -10.51
N GLY A 176 14.16 -12.12 -10.46
CA GLY A 176 15.54 -12.11 -10.93
C GLY A 176 15.72 -12.13 -12.46
N SER A 177 14.72 -12.58 -13.22
CA SER A 177 14.71 -12.57 -14.70
C SER A 177 14.23 -11.26 -15.33
N ARG A 178 13.94 -10.25 -14.50
CA ARG A 178 13.34 -8.96 -14.91
C ARG A 178 14.29 -7.81 -14.60
N ASP A 179 13.99 -6.97 -13.60
CA ASP A 179 14.86 -5.86 -13.25
C ASP A 179 16.08 -6.38 -12.47
N SER A 180 17.24 -5.79 -12.74
CA SER A 180 18.44 -6.01 -11.94
C SER A 180 18.31 -5.27 -10.61
N GLU A 181 18.41 -6.00 -9.50
CA GLU A 181 18.27 -5.44 -8.16
C GLU A 181 19.48 -5.78 -7.29
N LEU A 182 19.74 -4.94 -6.30
CA LEU A 182 20.74 -5.20 -5.25
C LEU A 182 20.08 -5.08 -3.88
N ALA A 183 20.45 -5.99 -2.98
CA ALA A 183 20.05 -5.94 -1.58
C ALA A 183 21.19 -6.42 -0.69
N VAL A 184 21.26 -5.86 0.52
CA VAL A 184 22.19 -6.26 1.56
C VAL A 184 21.42 -6.78 2.76
N VAL A 185 21.93 -7.86 3.35
CA VAL A 185 21.43 -8.41 4.61
C VAL A 185 22.35 -7.91 5.72
N VAL A 186 21.79 -7.12 6.63
CA VAL A 186 22.50 -6.57 7.78
C VAL A 186 22.25 -7.45 8.99
N ARG A 187 23.34 -7.97 9.55
CA ARG A 187 23.39 -8.67 10.84
C ARG A 187 24.59 -8.10 11.60
N ASP A 188 24.33 -7.52 12.76
CA ASP A 188 25.38 -7.02 13.66
C ASP A 188 25.79 -8.15 14.61
N SER A 189 27.09 -8.26 14.91
CA SER A 189 27.61 -9.14 15.96
C SER A 189 27.44 -8.55 17.35
N SER A 190 27.23 -7.23 17.46
CA SER A 190 26.94 -6.54 18.71
C SER A 190 25.50 -6.79 19.13
N ALA A 191 25.32 -7.44 20.28
CA ALA A 191 24.00 -7.80 20.78
C ALA A 191 23.62 -6.98 22.03
N ILE A 192 22.35 -6.64 22.14
CA ILE A 192 21.74 -6.01 23.32
C ILE A 192 20.51 -6.81 23.75
N ASN A 193 20.14 -6.74 25.04
CA ASN A 193 18.91 -7.34 25.55
C ASN A 193 17.75 -6.36 25.45
N VAL A 194 16.68 -6.75 24.75
CA VAL A 194 15.45 -5.97 24.62
C VAL A 194 14.26 -6.90 24.77
N ALA A 195 13.25 -6.49 25.55
CA ALA A 195 11.99 -7.19 25.66
C ALA A 195 11.01 -6.69 24.58
N LEU A 196 11.05 -7.27 23.38
CA LEU A 196 10.27 -6.78 22.23
C LEU A 196 8.75 -6.89 22.44
N ASP A 197 8.30 -7.89 23.19
CA ASP A 197 6.92 -8.10 23.64
C ASP A 197 6.60 -7.33 24.95
N GLY A 198 7.60 -6.64 25.52
CA GLY A 198 7.51 -5.98 26.81
C GLY A 198 7.73 -6.88 28.03
N VAL A 199 7.94 -8.18 27.83
CA VAL A 199 8.04 -9.17 28.93
C VAL A 199 9.32 -10.01 28.81
N THR A 200 9.59 -10.59 27.64
CA THR A 200 10.64 -11.60 27.43
C THR A 200 11.91 -10.96 26.87
N PRO A 201 13.00 -10.85 27.66
CA PRO A 201 14.25 -10.31 27.15
C PRO A 201 14.81 -11.20 26.04
N SER A 202 15.09 -10.59 24.89
CA SER A 202 15.66 -11.25 23.73
C SER A 202 16.95 -10.55 23.34
N GLN A 203 17.96 -11.35 22.96
CA GLN A 203 19.16 -10.84 22.31
C GLN A 203 18.81 -10.36 20.91
N VAL A 204 19.06 -9.08 20.62
CA VAL A 204 18.81 -8.43 19.34
C VAL A 204 20.07 -7.74 18.83
N SER A 205 20.12 -7.45 17.52
CA SER A 205 21.22 -6.70 16.91
C SER A 205 21.12 -5.23 17.33
N LYS A 206 22.21 -4.67 17.87
CA LYS A 206 22.24 -3.26 18.29
C LYS A 206 21.95 -2.33 17.11
N ALA A 207 22.68 -2.48 16.00
CA ALA A 207 22.49 -1.63 14.83
C ALA A 207 21.07 -1.72 14.22
N VAL A 208 20.48 -2.92 14.16
CA VAL A 208 19.13 -3.10 13.62
C VAL A 208 18.06 -2.53 14.56
N TYR A 209 18.21 -2.74 15.88
CA TYR A 209 17.37 -2.09 16.89
C TYR A 209 17.43 -0.56 16.76
N GLU A 210 18.63 0.02 16.71
CA GLU A 210 18.82 1.47 16.62
C GLU A 210 18.22 2.05 15.33
N LEU A 211 18.39 1.36 14.19
CA LEU A 211 17.75 1.73 12.93
C LEU A 211 16.22 1.77 13.07
N ARG A 212 15.61 0.72 13.62
CA ARG A 212 14.16 0.62 13.79
C ARG A 212 13.64 1.68 14.77
N VAL A 213 14.35 1.96 15.86
CA VAL A 213 14.05 3.06 16.80
C VAL A 213 14.09 4.41 16.09
N ALA A 214 15.15 4.67 15.32
CA ALA A 214 15.34 5.95 14.63
C ALA A 214 14.22 6.20 13.59
N LEU A 215 13.84 5.16 12.83
CA LEU A 215 12.73 5.22 11.88
C LEU A 215 11.40 5.52 12.59
N TRP A 216 11.10 4.84 13.68
CA TRP A 216 9.87 5.08 14.45
C TRP A 216 9.83 6.50 15.01
N LYS A 217 10.92 6.98 15.63
CA LYS A 217 11.00 8.37 16.12
C LYS A 217 10.78 9.38 14.98
N LYS A 218 11.34 9.13 13.80
CA LYS A 218 11.12 9.96 12.61
C LYS A 218 9.65 9.94 12.17
N HIS A 219 9.05 8.76 12.04
CA HIS A 219 7.65 8.61 11.61
C HIS A 219 6.65 9.19 12.63
N PHE A 220 6.98 9.13 13.93
CA PHE A 220 6.17 9.72 14.99
C PHE A 220 6.38 11.24 15.14
N GLY A 221 7.25 11.84 14.32
CA GLY A 221 7.55 13.27 14.40
C GLY A 221 8.33 13.67 15.66
N LEU A 222 8.93 12.71 16.37
CA LEU A 222 9.66 12.96 17.62
C LEU A 222 11.08 13.49 17.38
N SER A 223 11.57 13.41 16.14
CA SER A 223 12.85 13.99 15.70
C SER A 223 12.69 15.38 15.10
N LEU A 224 11.51 16.00 15.16
CA LEU A 224 11.24 17.29 14.55
C LEU A 224 11.82 18.45 15.39
N THR A 225 12.45 19.42 14.74
CA THR A 225 13.01 20.63 15.35
C THR A 225 12.24 21.87 14.89
N GLY A 226 11.79 22.71 15.84
CA GLY A 226 11.46 24.15 15.72
C GLY A 226 10.39 24.64 14.72
N ASN A 227 10.33 24.08 13.50
CA ASN A 227 9.61 24.65 12.36
C ASN A 227 8.60 23.68 11.72
N SER A 228 8.41 22.48 12.26
CA SER A 228 7.39 21.56 11.73
C SER A 228 5.99 22.04 12.06
N LYS A 229 5.09 22.00 11.06
CA LYS A 229 3.66 22.26 11.26
C LYS A 229 2.92 21.06 11.86
N VAL A 230 3.46 19.87 11.64
CA VAL A 230 2.98 18.61 12.22
C VAL A 230 3.51 18.48 13.65
N GLN A 231 2.61 18.23 14.59
CA GLN A 231 2.95 18.05 16.01
C GLN A 231 3.57 16.66 16.23
N PRO A 232 4.49 16.47 17.18
CA PRO A 232 4.98 15.14 17.52
C PRO A 232 3.87 14.26 18.12
N ALA A 233 3.86 12.97 17.78
CA ALA A 233 2.99 11.96 18.40
C ALA A 233 3.55 11.54 19.76
N SER A 234 3.49 12.46 20.73
CA SER A 234 4.05 12.28 22.08
C SER A 234 3.46 11.07 22.82
N GLU A 235 2.23 10.65 22.51
CA GLU A 235 1.62 9.44 23.10
C GLU A 235 2.32 8.12 22.68
N LEU A 236 3.14 8.17 21.63
CA LEU A 236 3.95 7.04 21.16
C LEU A 236 5.36 7.00 21.76
N ILE A 237 5.70 7.91 22.69
CA ILE A 237 6.97 7.87 23.41
C ILE A 237 7.10 6.52 24.13
N GLY A 238 8.21 5.83 23.89
CA GLY A 238 8.52 4.51 24.47
C GLY A 238 7.94 3.31 23.70
N CYS A 239 6.98 3.50 22.80
CA CYS A 239 6.40 2.41 21.99
C CYS A 239 7.46 1.67 21.16
N TRP A 240 8.56 2.35 20.78
CA TRP A 240 9.68 1.75 20.06
C TRP A 240 10.48 0.72 20.86
N ASN A 241 10.27 0.54 22.17
CA ASN A 241 10.98 -0.47 22.95
C ASN A 241 10.29 -1.84 22.89
N THR A 242 8.98 -1.85 22.64
CA THR A 242 8.14 -3.05 22.77
C THR A 242 7.25 -3.23 21.52
N PRO A 243 7.85 -3.39 20.31
CA PRO A 243 7.09 -3.44 19.05
C PRO A 243 6.13 -4.63 18.92
N ALA A 244 6.27 -5.70 19.70
CA ALA A 244 5.35 -6.84 19.69
C ALA A 244 4.27 -6.77 20.78
N ALA A 245 4.33 -5.78 21.68
CA ALA A 245 3.37 -5.63 22.77
C ALA A 245 2.01 -5.13 22.28
N GLU A 246 0.92 -5.66 22.83
CA GLU A 246 -0.45 -5.28 22.50
C GLU A 246 -0.70 -3.77 22.62
N ILE A 247 -0.29 -3.19 23.75
CA ILE A 247 -0.42 -1.76 24.00
C ILE A 247 0.30 -0.89 22.95
N THR A 248 1.40 -1.39 22.39
CA THR A 248 2.20 -0.65 21.41
C THR A 248 1.48 -0.57 20.07
N TRP A 249 1.09 -1.70 19.49
CA TRP A 249 0.42 -1.67 18.19
C TRP A 249 -0.97 -1.02 18.27
N GLN A 250 -1.70 -1.19 19.39
CA GLN A 250 -2.98 -0.50 19.59
C GLN A 250 -2.83 1.02 19.59
N LYS A 251 -1.81 1.55 20.29
CA LYS A 251 -1.52 2.99 20.30
C LYS A 251 -1.14 3.51 18.93
N ILE A 252 -0.28 2.79 18.20
CA ILE A 252 0.13 3.17 16.84
C ILE A 252 -1.08 3.19 15.90
N GLN A 253 -1.94 2.17 15.97
CA GLN A 253 -3.18 2.12 15.19
C GLN A 253 -4.13 3.27 15.54
N ALA A 254 -4.29 3.60 16.83
CA ALA A 254 -5.14 4.68 17.28
C ALA A 254 -4.66 6.05 16.76
N VAL A 255 -3.36 6.34 16.84
CA VAL A 255 -2.77 7.58 16.27
C VAL A 255 -2.97 7.61 14.75
N ALA A 256 -2.64 6.52 14.06
CA ALA A 256 -2.73 6.45 12.61
C ALA A 256 -4.18 6.65 12.11
N LYS A 257 -5.16 6.11 12.84
CA LYS A 257 -6.59 6.29 12.56
C LYS A 257 -7.05 7.72 12.80
N LYS A 258 -6.74 8.31 13.97
CA LYS A 258 -7.08 9.72 14.26
C LYS A 258 -6.46 10.67 13.23
N ASN A 259 -5.22 10.42 12.83
CA ASN A 259 -4.54 11.24 11.85
C ASN A 259 -5.28 11.24 10.51
N ILE A 260 -5.67 10.07 10.00
CA ILE A 260 -6.41 10.04 8.73
C ILE A 260 -7.78 10.70 8.87
N GLU A 261 -8.48 10.57 10.00
CA GLU A 261 -9.73 11.28 10.28
C GLU A 261 -9.54 12.81 10.22
N TYR A 262 -8.45 13.36 10.78
CA TYR A 262 -8.15 14.80 10.69
C TYR A 262 -7.84 15.26 9.27
N TYR A 263 -7.17 14.44 8.46
CA TYR A 263 -6.90 14.77 7.06
C TYR A 263 -8.17 14.67 6.22
N GLU A 264 -8.96 13.61 6.36
CA GLU A 264 -10.21 13.40 5.64
C GLU A 264 -11.23 14.48 5.96
N ALA A 265 -11.31 14.96 7.21
CA ALA A 265 -12.20 16.07 7.60
C ALA A 265 -11.90 17.39 6.88
N VAL A 266 -10.71 17.54 6.30
CA VAL A 266 -10.25 18.78 5.66
C VAL A 266 -10.09 18.62 4.14
N PHE A 267 -9.63 17.47 3.68
CA PHE A 267 -9.28 17.24 2.28
C PHE A 267 -10.12 16.09 1.71
N ASN A 268 -11.09 16.42 0.87
CA ASN A 268 -11.97 15.43 0.22
C ASN A 268 -11.34 14.70 -0.99
N PHE A 269 -10.19 15.16 -1.46
CA PHE A 269 -9.51 14.66 -2.67
C PHE A 269 -8.42 13.61 -2.39
N ILE A 270 -8.18 13.25 -1.13
CA ILE A 270 -7.18 12.24 -0.75
C ILE A 270 -7.79 10.83 -0.74
N PRO A 271 -6.99 9.77 -0.95
CA PRO A 271 -7.47 8.39 -0.81
C PRO A 271 -8.07 8.14 0.57
N GLN A 272 -9.24 7.51 0.61
CA GLN A 272 -10.05 7.36 1.82
C GLN A 272 -10.91 6.09 1.76
N ASP A 273 -11.35 5.60 2.91
CA ASP A 273 -12.17 4.38 2.99
C ASP A 273 -13.61 4.61 2.51
N THR A 274 -14.17 5.77 2.83
CA THR A 274 -15.57 6.12 2.56
C THR A 274 -15.63 7.39 1.71
N SER A 275 -16.42 7.38 0.64
CA SER A 275 -16.61 8.57 -0.21
C SER A 275 -17.35 9.65 0.57
N GLN A 276 -16.74 10.83 0.64
CA GLN A 276 -17.38 12.02 1.23
C GLN A 276 -18.37 12.69 0.27
N VAL A 277 -18.16 12.55 -1.04
CA VAL A 277 -18.96 13.23 -2.06
C VAL A 277 -20.15 12.41 -2.54
N GLN A 278 -20.13 11.07 -2.35
CA GLN A 278 -21.20 10.20 -2.84
C GLN A 278 -22.56 10.55 -2.20
N ILE A 279 -22.55 10.91 -0.91
CA ILE A 279 -23.76 11.27 -0.16
C ILE A 279 -24.40 12.57 -0.67
N GLU A 280 -23.61 13.46 -1.27
CA GLU A 280 -24.09 14.73 -1.82
C GLU A 280 -24.87 14.52 -3.13
N ILE A 281 -24.52 13.49 -3.91
CA ILE A 281 -25.11 13.21 -5.23
C ILE A 281 -26.24 12.18 -5.14
N THR A 282 -26.10 11.18 -4.27
CA THR A 282 -27.09 10.10 -4.13
C THR A 282 -27.72 10.17 -2.73
N PRO A 283 -28.89 10.81 -2.57
CA PRO A 283 -29.46 11.08 -1.24
C PRO A 283 -29.84 9.80 -0.46
N SER A 284 -30.07 8.67 -1.16
CA SER A 284 -30.49 7.41 -0.54
C SER A 284 -29.34 6.40 -0.50
N MET A 285 -28.62 6.37 0.62
CA MET A 285 -27.54 5.42 0.90
C MET A 285 -28.05 4.15 1.61
N ARG A 286 -29.29 3.72 1.38
CA ARG A 286 -29.95 2.63 2.14
C ARG A 286 -29.17 1.31 2.12
N SER A 287 -28.59 0.92 0.98
CA SER A 287 -27.75 -0.27 0.84
C SER A 287 -26.36 -0.11 1.51
N PHE A 288 -25.98 1.11 1.91
CA PHE A 288 -24.67 1.49 2.42
C PHE A 288 -24.77 2.30 3.72
N PRO A 289 -25.34 1.74 4.80
CA PRO A 289 -25.57 2.47 6.06
C PRO A 289 -24.26 2.93 6.74
N ASN A 290 -23.13 2.33 6.39
CA ASN A 290 -21.80 2.68 6.91
C ASN A 290 -20.98 3.49 5.90
N GLY A 291 -21.62 4.09 4.90
CA GLY A 291 -20.99 4.81 3.80
C GLY A 291 -20.59 3.93 2.62
N PHE A 292 -20.46 4.56 1.45
CA PHE A 292 -20.03 3.90 0.21
C PHE A 292 -18.51 3.96 0.08
N PRO A 293 -17.83 2.88 -0.35
CA PRO A 293 -16.38 2.88 -0.52
C PRO A 293 -15.91 3.97 -1.48
N ALA A 294 -14.84 4.68 -1.14
CA ALA A 294 -14.38 5.74 -2.03
C ALA A 294 -13.79 5.18 -3.35
N PRO A 295 -14.14 5.78 -4.51
CA PRO A 295 -13.54 5.42 -5.78
C PRO A 295 -12.06 5.79 -5.87
N VAL A 296 -11.36 5.27 -6.89
CA VAL A 296 -9.96 5.61 -7.19
C VAL A 296 -9.72 7.11 -7.33
N TRP A 297 -10.73 7.86 -7.79
CA TRP A 297 -10.77 9.32 -7.70
C TRP A 297 -11.66 9.71 -6.52
N PRO A 298 -11.12 10.16 -5.37
CA PRO A 298 -11.89 10.36 -4.15
C PRO A 298 -13.07 11.33 -4.26
N THR A 299 -13.04 12.25 -5.24
CA THR A 299 -14.12 13.21 -5.53
C THR A 299 -15.09 12.73 -6.62
N TRP A 300 -14.97 11.48 -7.09
CA TRP A 300 -15.94 10.87 -8.00
C TRP A 300 -17.14 10.34 -7.22
N ALA A 301 -18.32 10.53 -7.81
CA ALA A 301 -19.57 9.99 -7.30
C ALA A 301 -20.33 9.29 -8.43
N TYR A 302 -20.73 8.05 -8.18
CA TYR A 302 -21.49 7.22 -9.09
C TYR A 302 -22.95 7.64 -9.16
N ARG A 303 -23.56 7.48 -10.34
CA ARG A 303 -24.99 7.73 -10.55
C ARG A 303 -25.86 6.62 -9.97
N ASP A 304 -25.34 5.40 -10.01
CA ASP A 304 -25.99 4.18 -9.54
C ASP A 304 -24.98 3.38 -8.72
N LEU A 305 -25.36 3.00 -7.49
CA LEU A 305 -24.50 2.28 -6.56
C LEU A 305 -24.60 0.75 -6.72
N GLU A 306 -25.61 0.27 -7.43
CA GLU A 306 -25.81 -1.15 -7.75
C GLU A 306 -25.16 -1.50 -9.11
N ASP A 307 -25.05 -0.53 -10.04
CA ASP A 307 -24.32 -0.68 -11.31
C ASP A 307 -23.32 0.46 -11.58
N LEU A 308 -22.09 0.28 -11.10
CA LEU A 308 -20.99 1.25 -11.24
C LEU A 308 -20.60 1.51 -12.71
N ARG A 309 -20.99 0.65 -13.67
CA ARG A 309 -20.67 0.80 -15.10
C ARG A 309 -21.44 1.94 -15.76
N LEU A 310 -22.55 2.38 -15.15
CA LEU A 310 -23.29 3.56 -15.58
C LEU A 310 -22.51 4.86 -15.34
N GLY A 311 -21.35 4.76 -14.70
CA GLY A 311 -20.45 5.85 -14.48
C GLY A 311 -20.99 6.82 -13.43
N GLY A 312 -20.51 8.05 -13.53
CA GLY A 312 -20.58 9.02 -12.46
C GLY A 312 -20.28 10.41 -12.95
N LEU A 313 -19.94 11.26 -12.00
CA LEU A 313 -19.37 12.56 -12.27
C LEU A 313 -18.36 12.90 -11.18
N LEU A 314 -17.42 13.77 -11.53
CA LEU A 314 -16.49 14.31 -10.57
C LEU A 314 -17.13 15.49 -9.84
N ALA A 315 -17.46 15.31 -8.56
CA ALA A 315 -18.12 16.30 -7.72
C ALA A 315 -17.25 17.53 -7.45
N ALA A 316 -15.93 17.32 -7.30
CA ALA A 316 -14.93 18.36 -7.12
C ALA A 316 -13.68 18.04 -7.96
N PRO A 317 -12.95 19.05 -8.48
CA PRO A 317 -11.75 18.80 -9.26
C PRO A 317 -10.68 18.05 -8.46
N MET A 318 -9.85 17.26 -9.13
CA MET A 318 -8.71 16.56 -8.54
C MET A 318 -7.40 17.36 -8.72
N PRO A 319 -6.37 17.20 -7.86
CA PRO A 319 -5.12 17.97 -7.93
C PRO A 319 -4.36 17.94 -9.27
N HIS A 320 -4.56 16.90 -10.08
CA HIS A 320 -3.95 16.81 -11.42
C HIS A 320 -4.68 17.63 -12.49
N GLU A 321 -5.86 18.17 -12.18
CA GLU A 321 -6.64 18.99 -13.10
C GLU A 321 -6.32 20.48 -12.94
N LEU A 322 -6.21 21.20 -14.06
CA LEU A 322 -5.96 22.64 -14.03
C LEU A 322 -7.02 23.42 -13.23
N ARG A 323 -8.28 22.99 -13.29
CA ARG A 323 -9.41 23.60 -12.59
C ARG A 323 -9.39 23.42 -11.07
N PHE A 324 -8.58 22.49 -10.54
CA PHE A 324 -8.32 22.42 -9.10
C PHE A 324 -7.56 23.67 -8.64
N TRP A 325 -6.62 24.14 -9.47
CA TRP A 325 -5.77 25.29 -9.17
C TRP A 325 -6.34 26.62 -9.68
N ARG A 326 -7.37 26.60 -10.53
CA ARG A 326 -7.99 27.77 -11.16
C ARG A 326 -9.52 27.65 -11.15
N THR A 327 -10.21 28.38 -10.28
CA THR A 327 -11.68 28.39 -10.27
C THR A 327 -12.23 29.28 -11.40
N LYS A 328 -13.52 29.09 -11.77
CA LYS A 328 -14.15 29.78 -12.92
C LYS A 328 -14.22 31.32 -12.79
N SER A 329 -14.12 31.87 -11.59
CA SER A 329 -14.22 33.30 -11.31
C SER A 329 -12.97 33.91 -10.66
N GLN A 330 -12.02 33.11 -10.17
CA GLN A 330 -10.79 33.58 -9.53
C GLN A 330 -9.60 32.71 -9.91
N MET A 331 -8.45 33.33 -10.20
CA MET A 331 -7.16 32.65 -10.39
C MET A 331 -6.59 32.06 -9.08
N VAL A 332 -7.44 31.57 -8.16
CA VAL A 332 -7.02 31.11 -6.83
C VAL A 332 -7.65 29.74 -6.53
N PRO A 333 -6.88 28.77 -5.99
CA PRO A 333 -7.39 27.47 -5.55
C PRO A 333 -8.36 27.58 -4.37
N GLU A 334 -9.19 26.55 -4.21
CA GLU A 334 -10.03 26.34 -3.03
C GLU A 334 -9.19 26.45 -1.75
N ALA A 335 -9.76 27.06 -0.70
CA ALA A 335 -9.09 27.23 0.57
C ALA A 335 -9.47 26.09 1.51
N TYR A 336 -8.51 25.26 1.87
CA TYR A 336 -8.70 24.22 2.88
C TYR A 336 -8.27 24.70 4.27
N GLY A 337 -8.90 24.13 5.29
CA GLY A 337 -8.49 24.31 6.69
C GLY A 337 -7.18 23.60 7.01
N LYS A 338 -6.74 23.68 8.28
CA LYS A 338 -5.60 22.91 8.79
C LYS A 338 -6.13 21.61 9.40
N PRO A 339 -5.46 20.46 9.20
CA PRO A 339 -5.80 19.21 9.90
C PRO A 339 -5.32 19.28 11.37
N ILE A 340 -5.99 20.12 12.17
CA ILE A 340 -5.65 20.37 13.57
C ILE A 340 -5.82 19.07 14.35
N GLY A 341 -4.75 18.63 15.03
CA GLY A 341 -4.73 17.40 15.81
C GLY A 341 -3.92 16.27 15.18
N ALA A 342 -3.57 16.36 13.89
CA ALA A 342 -2.68 15.38 13.26
C ALA A 342 -1.28 15.39 13.94
N GLN A 343 -0.82 14.21 14.36
CA GLN A 343 0.39 13.99 15.14
C GLN A 343 1.34 12.99 14.49
N GLY A 344 2.60 13.35 14.30
CA GLY A 344 3.52 12.57 13.50
C GLY A 344 3.03 12.43 12.06
N PHE A 345 3.62 11.49 11.33
CA PHE A 345 3.36 11.33 9.90
C PHE A 345 2.57 10.08 9.55
N ILE A 346 2.36 9.17 10.51
CA ILE A 346 1.68 7.90 10.27
C ILE A 346 0.17 8.11 10.06
N CYS A 347 -0.36 7.54 8.99
CA CYS A 347 -1.80 7.48 8.73
C CYS A 347 -2.19 6.02 8.49
N GLN A 348 -3.42 5.66 8.85
CA GLN A 348 -3.94 4.33 8.52
C GLN A 348 -4.03 4.21 6.99
N LEU A 349 -3.56 3.09 6.44
CA LEU A 349 -3.78 2.79 5.02
C LEU A 349 -5.27 2.48 4.80
N PRO A 350 -5.95 3.13 3.84
CA PRO A 350 -7.37 2.87 3.60
C PRO A 350 -7.53 1.49 2.97
N THR A 351 -8.26 0.60 3.65
CA THR A 351 -8.45 -0.80 3.25
C THR A 351 -9.77 -1.04 2.51
N LYS A 352 -10.64 -0.04 2.44
CA LYS A 352 -11.88 -0.06 1.66
C LYS A 352 -11.80 0.81 0.41
N TRP A 353 -10.75 1.60 0.25
CA TRP A 353 -10.54 2.41 -0.95
C TRP A 353 -10.55 1.54 -2.20
N THR A 354 -11.23 2.02 -3.25
CA THR A 354 -11.47 1.35 -4.55
C THR A 354 -12.25 0.03 -4.46
N ARG A 355 -12.93 -0.27 -3.35
CA ARG A 355 -13.69 -1.51 -3.21
C ARG A 355 -14.86 -1.53 -4.20
N GLY A 356 -14.93 -2.59 -5.00
CA GLY A 356 -15.99 -2.77 -6.00
C GLY A 356 -15.62 -2.26 -7.40
N GLU A 357 -14.53 -1.50 -7.53
CA GLU A 357 -14.00 -1.07 -8.82
C GLU A 357 -13.14 -2.14 -9.48
N ASN A 358 -13.25 -2.26 -10.80
CA ASN A 358 -12.26 -2.95 -11.62
C ASN A 358 -11.32 -1.94 -12.27
N ASN A 359 -10.21 -1.66 -11.58
CA ASN A 359 -9.14 -0.77 -12.04
C ASN A 359 -8.01 -1.53 -12.77
N ASP A 360 -8.27 -2.76 -13.22
CA ASP A 360 -7.32 -3.53 -14.01
C ASP A 360 -7.27 -3.02 -15.46
N SER A 361 -6.15 -2.41 -15.86
CA SER A 361 -5.91 -1.97 -17.24
C SER A 361 -5.31 -3.05 -18.15
N GLY A 362 -4.85 -4.18 -17.61
CA GLY A 362 -4.15 -5.24 -18.35
C GLY A 362 -2.71 -4.90 -18.79
N LEU A 363 -2.19 -3.70 -18.47
CA LEU A 363 -0.95 -3.17 -19.05
C LEU A 363 0.35 -3.78 -18.48
N ASN A 364 0.36 -4.38 -17.28
CA ASN A 364 1.60 -4.82 -16.60
C ASN A 364 1.91 -6.34 -16.67
N LEU A 365 1.11 -7.15 -17.38
CA LEU A 365 1.32 -8.62 -17.45
C LEU A 365 2.23 -9.09 -18.60
N LYS A 366 2.84 -8.17 -19.37
CA LYS A 366 3.76 -8.49 -20.48
C LYS A 366 4.97 -7.54 -20.45
N THR A 367 6.15 -7.98 -20.03
CA THR A 367 7.39 -7.20 -20.17
C THR A 367 8.65 -8.09 -20.23
N VAL A 368 9.67 -7.64 -20.97
CA VAL A 368 10.31 -8.32 -22.10
C VAL A 368 11.85 -8.14 -22.14
N ALA A 369 12.61 -9.10 -22.71
CA ALA A 369 13.85 -8.82 -23.47
C ALA A 369 14.23 -9.89 -24.54
N LYS A 370 14.52 -9.46 -25.79
CA LYS A 370 15.49 -10.11 -26.71
C LYS A 370 16.15 -9.07 -27.63
N LEU A 371 17.47 -9.13 -27.71
CA LEU A 371 18.35 -8.36 -28.59
C LEU A 371 17.94 -8.50 -30.06
N MET A 372 17.69 -7.37 -30.73
CA MET A 372 17.61 -7.32 -32.19
C MET A 372 18.98 -7.68 -32.76
N GLN A 373 19.07 -8.81 -33.47
CA GLN A 373 20.19 -9.08 -34.35
C GLN A 373 20.22 -7.99 -35.43
N LYS A 374 21.38 -7.32 -35.58
CA LYS A 374 21.67 -6.55 -36.79
C LYS A 374 21.40 -7.46 -37.98
N LYS A 375 20.54 -7.02 -38.92
CA LYS A 375 20.53 -7.58 -40.27
C LYS A 375 21.98 -7.59 -40.74
N GLN A 376 22.55 -8.78 -40.95
CA GLN A 376 23.72 -8.90 -41.79
C GLN A 376 23.34 -8.30 -43.15
N PRO A 377 24.17 -7.43 -43.75
CA PRO A 377 24.00 -7.09 -45.16
C PRO A 377 24.00 -8.41 -45.95
N SER A 378 22.96 -8.61 -46.75
CA SER A 378 22.87 -9.73 -47.67
C SER A 378 24.13 -9.74 -48.53
N ALA A 379 24.82 -10.86 -48.55
CA ALA A 379 25.89 -11.13 -49.50
C ALA A 379 25.30 -11.08 -50.91
N PHE A 380 25.42 -9.94 -51.60
CA PHE A 380 25.44 -9.78 -53.06
C PHE A 380 25.70 -8.30 -53.35
N ASP A 381 26.98 -7.93 -53.32
CA ASP A 381 27.59 -6.89 -54.16
C ASP A 381 29.11 -6.98 -53.98
N ALA A 382 29.64 -8.12 -54.40
CA ALA A 382 31.04 -8.29 -54.71
C ALA A 382 31.12 -8.83 -56.13
N THR A 383 31.06 -7.94 -57.12
CA THR A 383 31.71 -8.12 -58.42
C THR A 383 31.75 -6.78 -59.15
N ASN A 384 32.94 -6.44 -59.65
CA ASN A 384 33.30 -5.30 -60.52
C ASN A 384 33.71 -3.99 -59.84
N ASN A 385 34.99 -3.93 -59.44
CA ASN A 385 36.01 -3.23 -60.24
C ASN A 385 37.37 -3.34 -59.54
N GLN A 386 38.11 -4.41 -59.82
CA GLN A 386 39.57 -4.38 -59.73
C GLN A 386 40.09 -3.63 -60.96
N ARG A 387 40.87 -2.59 -60.69
CA ARG A 387 41.73 -1.93 -61.66
C ARG A 387 42.81 -2.90 -62.15
N GLU A 388 43.11 -2.74 -63.42
CA GLU A 388 44.39 -3.01 -64.08
C GLU A 388 45.60 -2.94 -63.14
N GLN A 389 46.50 -3.94 -63.21
CA GLN A 389 47.92 -3.75 -63.59
C GLN A 389 48.71 -5.05 -63.38
N ALA A 390 49.43 -5.41 -64.45
CA ALA A 390 50.58 -6.33 -64.58
C ALA A 390 50.33 -7.84 -64.40
#